data_AF-A0A351DUT1-F1
#
_entry.id   AF-A0A351DUT1-F1
#
_cell.length_a   1.000
_cell.length_b   1.000
_cell.length_c   1.000
_cell.angle_alpha   90.00
_cell.angle_beta   90.00
_cell.angle_gamma   90.00
#
_symmetry.space_group_name_H-M   'P 1'
#
loop_
_entity.id
_entity.type
_entity.pdbx_description
1 polymer ?
#
loop_
_entity_poly.entity_id
_entity_poly.type
_entity_poly.pdbx_seq_one_letter_code
_entity_poly.pdbx_strand_id
1 'polypeptide(L)'
;MEWEFTDSEGNVIHEATTVNDNFIHVVHNLPVSDTLFVSVLLTNDSAFHNGVPVACLIEDYVFWEVDTWPNSGDEYGTWTLGGSVGEDVSETVEVHDKPRPGVLALHPQPATDHVVVSGLSQGGRLVVWDLSGTPCLQMAHGPSTVVLDLSSLPGGVYLLQSENAQGEIEGLQKVMVVR
;
A
#
# COMPACT_ATOMS: atom_id res chain seq x y z
N MET A 1 -6.26 -18.10 7.65
CA MET A 1 -6.04 -16.90 6.83
C MET A 1 -7.38 -16.29 6.52
N GLU A 2 -7.51 -15.01 6.79
CA GLU A 2 -8.63 -14.18 6.36
C GLU A 2 -8.17 -13.40 5.13
N TRP A 3 -8.96 -13.43 4.07
CA TRP A 3 -8.64 -12.82 2.78
C TRP A 3 -9.69 -11.77 2.47
N GLU A 4 -9.26 -10.59 2.07
CA GLU A 4 -10.11 -9.52 1.59
C GLU A 4 -9.57 -9.03 0.24
N PHE A 5 -10.48 -8.84 -0.70
CA PHE A 5 -10.16 -8.32 -2.02
C PHE A 5 -11.03 -7.10 -2.31
N THR A 6 -10.43 -5.99 -2.72
CA THR A 6 -11.12 -4.72 -2.98
C THR A 6 -10.75 -4.12 -4.33
N ASP A 7 -11.58 -3.21 -4.84
CA ASP A 7 -11.25 -2.35 -5.98
C ASP A 7 -10.50 -1.08 -5.54
N SER A 8 -10.11 -0.23 -6.50
CA SER A 8 -9.40 1.03 -6.20
C SER A 8 -10.25 2.08 -5.47
N GLU A 9 -11.57 1.94 -5.43
CA GLU A 9 -12.47 2.78 -4.65
C GLU A 9 -12.66 2.25 -3.21
N GLY A 10 -12.11 1.07 -2.90
CA GLY A 10 -12.23 0.40 -1.62
C GLY A 10 -13.51 -0.44 -1.47
N ASN A 11 -14.25 -0.70 -2.55
CA ASN A 11 -15.40 -1.60 -2.51
C ASN A 11 -14.92 -3.04 -2.43
N VAL A 12 -15.53 -3.83 -1.54
CA VAL A 12 -15.21 -5.25 -1.39
C VAL A 12 -15.70 -6.05 -2.60
N ILE A 13 -14.77 -6.74 -3.25
CA ILE A 13 -14.99 -7.65 -4.38
C ILE A 13 -15.17 -9.09 -3.89
N HIS A 14 -14.39 -9.52 -2.90
CA HIS A 14 -14.47 -10.87 -2.35
C HIS A 14 -13.87 -10.96 -0.94
N GLU A 15 -14.44 -11.85 -0.12
CA GLU A 15 -13.92 -12.19 1.21
C GLU A 15 -13.86 -13.72 1.35
N ALA A 16 -12.69 -14.19 1.79
CA ALA A 16 -12.24 -15.56 2.03
C ALA A 16 -11.93 -15.85 3.50
N THR A 17 -12.20 -17.06 3.98
CA THR A 17 -11.47 -17.61 5.14
C THR A 17 -11.01 -19.02 4.81
N THR A 18 -9.71 -19.27 4.97
CA THR A 18 -9.11 -20.59 4.80
C THR A 18 -8.42 -21.06 6.08
N VAL A 19 -8.52 -22.37 6.35
CA VAL A 19 -7.89 -23.02 7.50
C VAL A 19 -7.06 -24.18 6.98
N ASN A 20 -5.75 -24.20 7.29
CA ASN A 20 -4.78 -25.18 6.78
C ASN A 20 -4.75 -25.28 5.24
N ASP A 21 -5.10 -24.19 4.54
CA ASP A 21 -5.07 -24.09 3.09
C ASP A 21 -4.56 -22.70 2.69
N ASN A 22 -3.64 -22.65 1.73
CA ASN A 22 -2.92 -21.45 1.31
C ASN A 22 -3.31 -20.97 -0.09
N PHE A 23 -4.39 -21.50 -0.65
CA PHE A 23 -4.88 -21.13 -1.96
C PHE A 23 -6.35 -20.72 -1.91
N ILE A 24 -6.71 -19.70 -2.70
CA ILE A 24 -8.08 -19.31 -2.97
C ILE A 24 -8.24 -19.03 -4.47
N HIS A 25 -9.43 -19.28 -5.00
CA HIS A 25 -9.79 -18.93 -6.36
C HIS A 25 -10.84 -17.82 -6.34
N VAL A 26 -10.51 -16.67 -6.92
CA VAL A 26 -11.39 -15.50 -6.98
C VAL A 26 -11.84 -15.30 -8.42
N VAL A 27 -13.15 -15.16 -8.61
CA VAL A 27 -13.75 -14.73 -9.88
C VAL A 27 -14.24 -13.30 -9.69
N HIS A 28 -13.73 -12.38 -10.49
CA HIS A 28 -14.10 -10.96 -10.44
C HIS A 28 -14.50 -10.45 -11.83
N ASN A 29 -15.24 -9.35 -11.87
CA ASN A 29 -15.60 -8.62 -13.09
C ASN A 29 -14.99 -7.21 -13.12
N LEU A 30 -13.91 -6.99 -12.39
CA LEU A 30 -13.17 -5.73 -12.43
C LEU A 30 -12.76 -5.39 -13.87
N PRO A 31 -12.95 -4.13 -14.30
CA PRO A 31 -12.46 -3.70 -15.59
C PRO A 31 -10.93 -3.73 -15.58
N VAL A 32 -10.33 -3.97 -16.75
CA VAL A 32 -8.88 -4.00 -16.93
C VAL A 32 -8.20 -2.66 -16.66
N SER A 33 -8.95 -1.56 -16.58
CA SER A 33 -8.41 -0.26 -16.17
C SER A 33 -8.28 -0.08 -14.66
N ASP A 34 -8.75 -1.05 -13.88
CA ASP A 34 -8.80 -1.02 -12.42
C ASP A 34 -7.82 -2.01 -11.80
N THR A 35 -7.62 -1.91 -10.49
CA THR A 35 -6.68 -2.71 -9.71
C THR A 35 -7.44 -3.49 -8.64
N LEU A 36 -7.17 -4.79 -8.55
CA LEU A 36 -7.65 -5.64 -7.46
C LEU A 36 -6.62 -5.60 -6.34
N PHE A 37 -6.96 -5.03 -5.20
CA PHE A 37 -6.14 -5.10 -4.00
C PHE A 37 -6.46 -6.38 -3.23
N VAL A 38 -5.45 -6.97 -2.60
CA VAL A 38 -5.62 -8.14 -1.72
C VAL A 38 -4.94 -7.89 -0.38
N SER A 39 -5.68 -8.17 0.68
CA SER A 39 -5.21 -8.18 2.05
C SER A 39 -5.41 -9.58 2.63
N VAL A 40 -4.36 -10.14 3.22
CA VAL A 40 -4.39 -11.47 3.83
C VAL A 40 -3.87 -11.41 5.24
N LEU A 41 -4.74 -11.69 6.21
CA LEU A 41 -4.33 -11.88 7.60
C LEU A 41 -4.09 -13.37 7.86
N LEU A 42 -2.82 -13.75 7.92
CA LEU A 42 -2.38 -15.08 8.36
C LEU A 42 -2.26 -15.09 9.87
N THR A 43 -3.01 -15.95 10.55
CA THR A 43 -2.89 -16.20 11.99
C THR A 43 -2.53 -17.66 12.26
N ASN A 44 -1.73 -17.91 13.29
CA ASN A 44 -1.39 -19.25 13.75
C ASN A 44 -1.19 -19.31 15.26
N ASP A 45 -2.22 -19.77 15.98
CA ASP A 45 -2.23 -19.89 17.44
C ASP A 45 -1.33 -21.02 17.98
N SER A 46 -0.81 -21.88 17.09
CA SER A 46 0.11 -22.97 17.43
C SER A 46 1.58 -22.59 17.20
N ALA A 47 1.85 -21.48 16.51
CA ALA A 47 3.19 -20.96 16.28
C ALA A 47 3.41 -19.69 17.09
N PHE A 48 4.58 -19.54 17.69
CA PHE A 48 4.90 -18.40 18.53
C PHE A 48 6.16 -17.68 18.02
N HIS A 49 6.08 -16.35 17.93
CA HIS A 49 7.19 -15.45 17.68
C HIS A 49 7.25 -14.44 18.83
N ASN A 50 8.42 -14.23 19.44
CA ASN A 50 8.60 -13.33 20.61
C ASN A 50 7.63 -13.57 21.79
N GLY A 51 7.13 -14.80 21.95
CA GLY A 51 6.24 -15.17 23.05
C GLY A 51 4.75 -14.88 22.80
N VAL A 52 4.39 -14.39 21.62
CA VAL A 52 2.99 -14.21 21.18
C VAL A 52 2.68 -15.12 19.98
N PRO A 53 1.41 -15.53 19.79
CA PRO A 53 0.96 -16.22 18.59
C PRO A 53 1.31 -15.45 17.31
N VAL A 54 1.67 -16.15 16.25
CA VAL A 54 2.04 -15.50 14.98
C VAL A 54 0.81 -14.93 14.29
N ALA A 55 0.89 -13.66 13.90
CA ALA A 55 0.00 -13.04 12.93
C ALA A 55 0.82 -12.22 11.91
N CYS A 56 0.47 -12.32 10.62
CA CYS A 56 1.15 -11.63 9.53
C CYS A 56 0.11 -11.06 8.58
N LEU A 57 0.21 -9.76 8.29
CA LEU A 57 -0.59 -9.07 7.30
C LEU A 57 0.18 -9.03 5.99
N ILE A 58 -0.39 -9.57 4.93
CA ILE A 58 0.19 -9.58 3.59
C ILE A 58 -0.69 -8.73 2.68
N GLU A 59 -0.08 -7.73 2.07
CA GLU A 59 -0.76 -6.84 1.14
C GLU A 59 -0.11 -6.88 -0.25
N ASP A 60 -0.92 -7.25 -1.24
CA ASP A 60 -0.56 -7.30 -2.66
C ASP A 60 -1.65 -6.61 -3.50
N TYR A 61 -1.39 -6.48 -4.79
CA TYR A 61 -2.39 -6.04 -5.76
C TYR A 61 -2.17 -6.70 -7.12
N VAL A 62 -3.23 -6.79 -7.89
CA VAL A 62 -3.25 -7.36 -9.24
C VAL A 62 -3.77 -6.30 -10.19
N PHE A 63 -3.00 -5.97 -11.22
CA PHE A 63 -3.33 -4.94 -12.20
C PHE A 63 -3.16 -5.49 -13.62
N TRP A 64 -3.85 -4.90 -14.59
CA TRP A 64 -3.72 -5.29 -15.99
C TRP A 64 -2.54 -4.56 -16.62
N GLU A 65 -1.59 -5.31 -17.15
CA GLU A 65 -0.46 -4.81 -17.89
C GLU A 65 -0.63 -5.10 -19.37
N VAL A 66 -0.30 -4.14 -20.23
CA VAL A 66 -0.27 -4.31 -21.68
C VAL A 66 1.19 -4.33 -22.13
N ASP A 67 1.56 -5.37 -22.87
CA ASP A 67 2.89 -5.57 -23.43
C ASP A 67 2.78 -5.90 -24.93
N THR A 68 3.92 -5.92 -25.63
CA THR A 68 3.99 -6.08 -27.08
C THR A 68 4.78 -7.32 -27.47
N TRP A 69 4.24 -8.14 -28.38
CA TRP A 69 4.95 -9.31 -28.88
C TRP A 69 6.23 -8.90 -29.63
N PRO A 70 7.42 -9.43 -29.26
CA PRO A 70 8.70 -8.97 -29.80
C PRO A 70 8.85 -9.11 -31.32
N ASN A 71 8.11 -10.05 -31.92
CA ASN A 71 8.26 -10.42 -33.33
C ASN A 71 7.19 -9.81 -34.24
N SER A 72 5.98 -9.57 -33.74
CA SER A 72 4.87 -9.05 -34.56
C SER A 72 4.53 -7.60 -34.26
N GLY A 73 4.87 -7.10 -33.07
CA GLY A 73 4.46 -5.76 -32.63
C GLY A 73 3.00 -5.69 -32.18
N ASP A 74 2.28 -6.82 -32.11
CA ASP A 74 0.90 -6.85 -31.63
C ASP A 74 0.87 -6.74 -30.09
N GLU A 75 -0.10 -6.00 -29.57
CA GLU A 75 -0.32 -5.87 -28.12
C GLU A 75 -1.01 -7.12 -27.55
N TYR A 76 -0.64 -7.46 -26.32
CA TYR A 76 -1.34 -8.42 -25.48
C TYR A 76 -1.42 -7.90 -24.05
N GLY A 77 -2.38 -8.39 -23.28
CA GLY A 77 -2.52 -7.99 -21.89
C GLY A 77 -2.54 -9.17 -20.94
N THR A 78 -1.99 -8.96 -19.75
CA THR A 78 -1.89 -9.94 -18.68
C THR A 78 -2.22 -9.31 -17.34
N TRP A 79 -2.90 -10.06 -16.47
CA TRP A 79 -2.97 -9.70 -15.06
C TRP A 79 -1.61 -9.97 -14.42
N THR A 80 -0.99 -8.91 -13.93
CA THR A 80 0.33 -8.92 -13.30
C THR A 80 0.15 -8.68 -11.80
N LEU A 81 0.87 -9.48 -10.99
CA LEU A 81 0.95 -9.27 -9.56
C LEU A 81 1.96 -8.17 -9.26
N GLY A 82 1.56 -7.19 -8.46
CA GLY A 82 2.44 -6.19 -7.87
C GLY A 82 2.31 -6.18 -6.35
N GLY A 83 3.32 -5.63 -5.67
CA GLY A 83 3.37 -5.57 -4.21
C GLY A 83 4.40 -6.52 -3.60
N SER A 84 4.03 -7.14 -2.49
CA SER A 84 4.75 -8.12 -1.66
C SER A 84 5.42 -7.54 -0.41
N VAL A 85 4.60 -6.97 0.47
CA VAL A 85 5.00 -6.74 1.85
C VAL A 85 4.17 -7.63 2.77
N GLY A 86 4.86 -8.49 3.50
CA GLY A 86 4.35 -9.11 4.70
C GLY A 86 4.84 -8.35 5.93
N GLU A 87 3.92 -7.93 6.79
CA GLU A 87 4.19 -7.24 8.04
C GLU A 87 3.84 -8.15 9.21
N ASP A 88 4.75 -8.27 10.19
CA ASP A 88 4.47 -8.94 11.45
C ASP A 88 3.47 -8.09 12.25
N VAL A 89 2.28 -8.64 12.47
CA VAL A 89 1.19 -8.04 13.26
C VAL A 89 0.81 -8.94 14.45
N SER A 90 1.74 -9.81 14.88
CA SER A 90 1.59 -10.75 16.00
C SER A 90 1.41 -10.01 17.34
N GLU A 91 2.04 -8.85 17.45
CA GLU A 91 1.78 -7.96 18.57
C GLU A 91 0.45 -7.26 18.33
N THR A 92 -0.46 -7.34 19.30
CA THR A 92 -1.71 -6.57 19.25
C THR A 92 -1.34 -5.10 19.02
N VAL A 93 -1.57 -4.59 17.81
CA VAL A 93 -1.75 -3.16 17.61
C VAL A 93 -2.92 -2.82 18.52
N GLU A 94 -2.64 -2.23 19.68
CA GLU A 94 -3.68 -1.71 20.54
C GLU A 94 -4.59 -0.86 19.65
N VAL A 95 -5.82 -1.34 19.42
CA VAL A 95 -6.85 -0.62 18.68
C VAL A 95 -7.06 0.69 19.41
N HIS A 96 -6.36 1.72 18.97
CA HIS A 96 -6.66 3.10 19.32
C HIS A 96 -7.63 3.55 18.26
N ASP A 97 -8.90 3.48 18.63
CA ASP A 97 -10.08 3.90 17.88
C ASP A 97 -10.16 5.45 17.78
N LYS A 98 -9.02 6.07 17.48
CA LYS A 98 -8.83 7.49 17.15
C LYS A 98 -7.64 7.56 16.20
N PRO A 99 -7.66 8.37 15.11
CA PRO A 99 -6.46 8.61 14.33
C PRO A 99 -5.39 9.12 15.28
N ARG A 100 -4.39 8.28 15.59
CA ARG A 100 -3.20 8.74 16.29
C ARG A 100 -2.54 9.74 15.33
N PRO A 101 -2.09 10.91 15.79
CA PRO A 101 -1.09 11.66 15.04
C PRO A 101 0.03 10.69 14.63
N GLY A 102 0.31 10.56 13.32
CA GLY A 102 1.28 9.59 12.79
C GLY A 102 0.72 8.45 11.92
N VAL A 103 -0.60 8.18 11.91
CA VAL A 103 -1.18 7.31 10.87
C VAL A 103 -1.45 8.17 9.63
N LEU A 104 -0.56 8.09 8.65
CA LEU A 104 -0.66 8.84 7.40
C LEU A 104 -1.77 8.25 6.52
N ALA A 105 -2.75 9.07 6.15
CA ALA A 105 -3.77 8.71 5.17
C ALA A 105 -3.53 9.46 3.86
N LEU A 106 -3.53 8.70 2.75
CA LEU A 106 -3.12 9.15 1.42
C LEU A 106 -4.25 9.00 0.40
N HIS A 107 -4.62 10.09 -0.25
CA HIS A 107 -5.70 10.10 -1.23
C HIS A 107 -5.41 11.04 -2.40
N PRO A 108 -5.65 10.63 -3.67
CA PRO A 108 -6.02 9.28 -4.11
C PRO A 108 -4.83 8.32 -4.13
N GLN A 109 -5.12 7.01 -4.17
CA GLN A 109 -4.12 5.95 -4.33
C GLN A 109 -4.72 4.88 -5.28
N PRO A 110 -4.14 4.63 -6.47
CA PRO A 110 -2.94 5.27 -7.07
C PRO A 110 -3.07 6.76 -7.36
N ALA A 111 -1.96 7.49 -7.26
CA ALA A 111 -1.88 8.92 -7.53
C ALA A 111 -1.37 9.18 -8.95
N THR A 112 -1.95 10.13 -9.69
CA THR A 112 -1.49 10.47 -11.04
C THR A 112 -0.45 11.59 -11.03
N ASP A 113 -0.78 12.69 -10.38
CA ASP A 113 0.02 13.92 -10.36
C ASP A 113 0.20 14.49 -8.95
N HIS A 114 -0.70 14.17 -8.01
CA HIS A 114 -0.61 14.61 -6.63
C HIS A 114 -1.25 13.60 -5.67
N VAL A 115 -0.87 13.69 -4.40
CA VAL A 115 -1.53 12.98 -3.30
C VAL A 115 -1.78 13.94 -2.14
N VAL A 116 -2.96 13.86 -1.54
CA VAL A 116 -3.29 14.52 -0.28
C VAL A 116 -2.79 13.64 0.86
N VAL A 117 -1.92 14.19 1.68
CA VAL A 117 -1.36 13.56 2.86
C VAL A 117 -2.04 14.15 4.09
N SER A 118 -2.69 13.31 4.89
CA SER A 118 -3.36 13.70 6.13
C SER A 118 -2.87 12.86 7.31
N GLY A 119 -3.11 13.33 8.55
CA GLY A 119 -2.60 12.68 9.76
C GLY A 119 -1.21 13.14 10.21
N LEU A 120 -0.70 14.23 9.62
CA LEU A 120 0.61 14.80 9.95
C LEU A 120 0.61 15.54 11.29
N SER A 121 1.73 15.50 11.99
CA SER A 121 2.01 16.40 13.10
C SER A 121 2.15 17.86 12.64
N GLN A 122 2.03 18.80 13.58
CA GLN A 122 2.23 20.22 13.27
C GLN A 122 3.72 20.50 13.08
N GLY A 123 4.11 20.83 11.84
CA GLY A 123 5.49 21.13 11.52
C GLY A 123 6.33 19.88 11.31
N GLY A 124 7.01 19.82 10.18
CA GLY A 124 7.83 18.66 9.84
C GLY A 124 8.26 18.64 8.39
N ARG A 125 8.66 17.46 7.93
CA ARG A 125 9.08 17.21 6.57
C ARG A 125 8.51 15.91 6.06
N LEU A 126 8.02 15.95 4.83
CA LEU A 126 7.72 14.78 4.03
C LEU A 126 8.91 14.46 3.13
N VAL A 127 9.27 13.19 3.06
CA VAL A 127 10.30 12.68 2.14
C VAL A 127 9.73 11.50 1.37
N VAL A 128 9.80 11.58 0.05
CA VAL A 128 9.48 10.47 -0.86
C VAL A 128 10.77 9.79 -1.26
N TRP A 129 10.85 8.49 -1.04
CA TRP A 129 11.98 7.63 -1.37
C TRP A 129 11.60 6.69 -2.51
N ASP A 130 12.52 6.45 -3.44
CA ASP A 130 12.41 5.28 -4.29
C ASP A 130 12.72 4.00 -3.50
N LEU A 131 12.44 2.85 -4.09
CA LEU A 131 12.71 1.54 -3.48
C LEU A 131 14.21 1.21 -3.38
N SER A 132 15.10 2.04 -3.94
CA SER A 132 16.55 1.93 -3.74
C SER A 132 17.03 2.67 -2.49
N GLY A 133 16.15 3.44 -1.83
CA GLY A 133 16.46 4.26 -0.67
C GLY A 133 16.99 5.66 -1.03
N THR A 134 16.81 6.10 -2.27
CA THR A 134 17.20 7.45 -2.71
C THR A 134 16.04 8.42 -2.54
N PRO A 135 16.23 9.58 -1.88
CA PRO A 135 15.18 10.58 -1.73
C PRO A 135 14.91 11.23 -3.09
N CYS A 136 13.70 11.05 -3.59
CA CYS A 136 13.25 11.55 -4.88
C CYS A 136 12.55 12.93 -4.76
N LEU A 137 11.84 13.15 -3.66
CA LEU A 137 11.11 14.40 -3.40
C LEU A 137 11.08 14.72 -1.90
N GLN A 138 11.15 16.01 -1.57
CA GLN A 138 11.10 16.47 -0.18
C GLN A 138 10.28 17.76 -0.06
N MET A 139 9.49 17.86 1.00
CA MET A 139 8.66 19.03 1.26
C MET A 139 8.54 19.30 2.76
N ALA A 140 8.83 20.53 3.20
CA ALA A 140 8.49 20.95 4.55
C ALA A 140 6.98 21.22 4.66
N HIS A 141 6.36 20.84 5.77
CA HIS A 141 4.96 21.15 6.05
C HIS A 141 4.80 21.80 7.43
N GLY A 142 3.74 22.59 7.56
CA GLY A 142 3.24 23.13 8.83
C GLY A 142 1.88 22.54 9.21
N PRO A 143 0.93 22.45 8.27
CA PRO A 143 -0.39 21.87 8.53
C PRO A 143 -0.35 20.35 8.75
N SER A 144 -1.41 19.83 9.37
CA SER A 144 -1.67 18.39 9.55
C SER A 144 -2.18 17.69 8.27
N THR A 145 -2.43 18.46 7.21
CA THR A 145 -2.86 17.96 5.90
C THR A 145 -2.26 18.83 4.81
N VAL A 146 -1.61 18.20 3.84
CA VAL A 146 -0.93 18.88 2.72
C VAL A 146 -1.16 18.15 1.42
N VAL A 147 -1.04 18.87 0.30
CA VAL A 147 -1.00 18.28 -1.04
C VAL A 147 0.46 18.14 -1.45
N LEU A 148 0.85 16.93 -1.81
CA LEU A 148 2.17 16.59 -2.30
C LEU A 148 2.11 16.41 -3.81
N ASP A 149 2.86 17.22 -4.54
CA ASP A 149 2.99 17.13 -6.00
C ASP A 149 3.95 15.97 -6.35
N LEU A 150 3.48 15.04 -7.18
CA LEU A 150 4.19 13.85 -7.66
C LEU A 150 4.41 13.91 -9.18
N SER A 151 4.04 15.01 -9.84
CA SER A 151 4.09 15.17 -11.31
C SER A 151 5.50 15.08 -11.91
N SER A 152 6.54 15.13 -11.10
CA SER A 152 7.94 14.91 -11.52
C SER A 152 8.40 13.45 -11.40
N LEU A 153 7.66 12.59 -10.70
CA LEU A 153 8.05 11.20 -10.44
C LEU A 153 7.56 10.25 -11.54
N PRO A 154 8.41 9.35 -12.07
CA PRO A 154 7.96 8.28 -12.96
C PRO A 154 6.86 7.43 -12.34
N GLY A 155 6.07 6.74 -13.17
CA GLY A 155 5.13 5.73 -12.68
C GLY A 155 5.88 4.63 -11.93
N GLY A 156 5.35 4.20 -10.79
CA GLY A 156 6.00 3.23 -9.90
C GLY A 156 5.60 3.37 -8.44
N VAL A 157 6.21 2.54 -7.59
CA VAL A 157 5.96 2.52 -6.15
C VAL A 157 7.09 3.25 -5.42
N TYR A 158 6.69 4.08 -4.46
CA TYR A 158 7.55 4.90 -3.62
C TYR A 158 7.18 4.75 -2.15
N LEU A 159 8.07 5.16 -1.25
CA LEU A 159 7.80 5.27 0.18
C LEU A 159 7.70 6.73 0.57
N LEU A 160 6.58 7.14 1.16
CA LEU A 160 6.40 8.45 1.79
C LEU A 160 6.67 8.34 3.28
N GLN A 161 7.67 9.05 3.75
CA GLN A 161 8.04 9.18 5.15
C GLN A 161 7.63 10.57 5.66
N SER A 162 7.00 10.63 6.83
CA SER A 162 6.80 11.88 7.56
C SER A 162 7.75 11.97 8.75
N GLU A 163 8.41 13.11 8.88
CA GLU A 163 9.31 13.46 9.97
C GLU A 163 8.77 14.67 10.72
N ASN A 164 8.89 14.70 12.04
CA ASN A 164 8.56 15.90 12.81
C ASN A 164 9.65 16.98 12.73
N ALA A 165 9.42 18.10 13.41
CA ALA A 165 10.36 19.22 13.49
C ALA A 165 11.73 18.84 14.08
N GLN A 166 11.83 17.74 14.83
CA GLN A 166 13.06 17.20 15.42
C GLN A 166 13.78 16.22 14.49
N GLY A 167 13.17 15.86 13.36
CA GLY A 167 13.70 14.89 12.40
C GLY A 167 13.43 13.43 12.77
N GLU A 168 12.56 13.18 13.74
CA GLU A 168 12.13 11.82 14.09
C GLU A 168 11.05 11.36 13.11
N ILE A 169 11.12 10.10 12.69
CA ILE A 169 10.15 9.49 11.78
C ILE A 169 8.87 9.20 12.56
N GLU A 170 7.76 9.76 12.09
CA GLU A 170 6.44 9.60 12.72
C GLU A 170 5.46 8.77 11.89
N GLY A 171 5.78 8.51 10.62
CA GLY A 171 4.91 7.77 9.72
C GLY A 171 5.63 7.35 8.45
N LEU A 172 5.26 6.20 7.92
CA LEU A 172 5.77 5.65 6.68
C LEU A 172 4.60 5.00 5.93
N GLN A 173 4.39 5.38 4.67
CA GLN A 173 3.30 4.87 3.85
C GLN A 173 3.77 4.64 2.41
N LYS A 174 3.27 3.60 1.74
CA LYS A 174 3.53 3.41 0.31
C LYS A 174 2.70 4.38 -0.54
N VAL A 175 3.30 4.84 -1.63
CA VAL A 175 2.66 5.67 -2.65
C VAL A 175 2.88 5.05 -4.02
N MET A 176 1.82 4.69 -4.73
CA MET A 176 1.88 4.35 -6.15
C MET A 176 1.60 5.60 -6.98
N VAL A 177 2.46 5.82 -7.97
CA VAL A 177 2.29 6.83 -9.01
C VAL A 177 1.94 6.11 -10.32
N VAL A 178 0.86 6.52 -10.98
CA VAL A 178 0.43 6.02 -12.28
C VAL A 178 0.51 7.13 -13.33
N ARG A 179 0.84 6.79 -14.58
CA ARG A 179 1.01 7.73 -15.69
C ARG A 179 0.20 7.33 -16.89
#